data_AF-A0AA43JTX0-F1
#
_entry.id   AF-A0AA43JTX0-F1
#
_cell.length_a   1.000
_cell.length_b   1.000
_cell.length_c   1.000
_cell.angle_alpha   90.00
_cell.angle_beta   90.00
_cell.angle_gamma   90.00
#
_symmetry.space_group_name_H-M   'P 1'
#
loop_
_entity.id
_entity.type
_entity.pdbx_description
1 polymer ?
#
loop_
_entity_poly.entity_id
_entity_poly.type
_entity_poly.pdbx_seq_one_letter_code
_entity_poly.pdbx_strand_id
1 'polypeptide(L)'
;MSPSVRGSCRRFARFESGRALGSFGWRLGVVAFGIVHASGTRFHLDEDGLFGYGILVGLALGGGVRLGEDRRLRLPLLLGMNVLNPARYAVGKVASQCLVMMALVALAVLVSLVLRPVDPGLAAWHGLLFAGVAGLLAPAISLADALLDTRLPGLVALLGMMGGLVLLVGTGVDPASVTRALGLDAVPRAPTTLLPLFGRSVVGWASSFLVVLGAAWYGFPRPG
;
A
#
# COMPACT_ATOMS: atom_id res chain seq x y z
N MET A 1 -18.62 22.42 4.51
CA MET A 1 -19.06 21.22 3.74
C MET A 1 -20.44 20.80 4.21
N SER A 2 -21.44 20.78 3.32
CA SER A 2 -22.81 20.40 3.66
C SER A 2 -22.92 18.91 4.05
N PRO A 3 -23.92 18.53 4.87
CA PRO A 3 -24.12 17.14 5.30
C PRO A 3 -24.28 16.14 4.14
N SER A 4 -24.92 16.57 3.04
CA SER A 4 -25.12 15.74 1.84
C SER A 4 -23.81 15.36 1.15
N VAL A 5 -22.81 16.24 1.20
CA VAL A 5 -21.48 16.03 0.61
C VAL A 5 -20.67 14.99 1.40
N ARG A 6 -20.69 15.06 2.73
CA ARG A 6 -19.99 14.07 3.58
C ARG A 6 -20.58 12.66 3.41
N GLY A 7 -21.91 12.57 3.30
CA GLY A 7 -22.60 11.30 3.08
C GLY A 7 -22.29 10.65 1.72
N SER A 8 -21.95 11.44 0.70
CA SER A 8 -21.53 10.94 -0.61
C SER A 8 -20.11 10.38 -0.59
N CYS A 9 -19.14 11.10 -0.01
CA CYS A 9 -17.75 10.63 0.10
C CYS A 9 -17.64 9.33 0.90
N ARG A 10 -18.35 9.23 2.04
CA ARG A 10 -18.35 8.03 2.88
C ARG A 10 -18.90 6.81 2.14
N ARG A 11 -19.97 6.99 1.36
CA ARG A 11 -20.58 5.91 0.55
C ARG A 11 -19.63 5.43 -0.54
N PHE A 12 -18.97 6.35 -1.24
CA PHE A 12 -17.99 6.00 -2.27
C PHE A 12 -16.77 5.29 -1.67
N ALA A 13 -16.19 5.81 -0.58
CA ALA A 13 -15.07 5.16 0.11
C ALA A 13 -15.43 3.74 0.58
N ARG A 14 -16.65 3.54 1.09
CA ARG A 14 -17.14 2.20 1.50
C ARG A 14 -17.29 1.26 0.31
N PHE A 15 -17.84 1.73 -0.81
CA PHE A 15 -17.96 0.97 -2.04
C PHE A 15 -16.59 0.54 -2.57
N GLU A 16 -15.67 1.50 -2.71
CA GLU A 16 -14.30 1.23 -3.16
C GLU A 16 -13.58 0.26 -2.23
N SER A 17 -13.70 0.44 -0.91
CA SER A 17 -13.11 -0.49 0.07
C SER A 17 -13.68 -1.91 -0.03
N GLY A 18 -14.98 -2.06 -0.28
CA GLY A 18 -15.60 -3.35 -0.52
C GLY A 18 -15.08 -4.01 -1.79
N ARG A 19 -14.96 -3.25 -2.89
CA ARG A 19 -14.30 -3.70 -4.13
C ARG A 19 -12.85 -4.09 -3.86
N ALA A 20 -12.16 -3.29 -3.04
CA ALA A 20 -10.78 -3.46 -2.62
C ALA A 20 -10.55 -4.83 -1.98
N LEU A 21 -11.18 -5.06 -0.84
CA LEU A 21 -11.10 -6.30 -0.09
C LEU A 21 -11.73 -7.50 -0.83
N GLY A 22 -12.64 -7.26 -1.78
CA GLY A 22 -13.28 -8.32 -2.56
C GLY A 22 -12.43 -8.89 -3.70
N SER A 23 -11.38 -8.19 -4.13
CA SER A 23 -10.66 -8.53 -5.37
C SER A 23 -9.79 -9.77 -5.30
N PHE A 24 -9.47 -10.30 -6.49
CA PHE A 24 -8.52 -11.39 -6.65
C PHE A 24 -7.13 -11.05 -6.09
N GLY A 25 -6.57 -9.87 -6.43
CA GLY A 25 -5.24 -9.45 -5.96
C GLY A 25 -5.15 -9.38 -4.44
N TRP A 26 -6.17 -8.82 -3.78
CA TRP A 26 -6.27 -8.82 -2.31
C TRP A 26 -6.23 -10.24 -1.74
N ARG A 27 -7.08 -11.15 -2.22
CA ARG A 27 -7.14 -12.52 -1.73
C ARG A 27 -5.81 -13.24 -1.93
N LEU A 28 -5.21 -13.08 -3.10
CA LEU A 28 -3.91 -13.67 -3.43
C LEU A 28 -2.82 -13.12 -2.50
N GLY A 29 -2.81 -11.82 -2.24
CA GLY A 29 -1.89 -11.18 -1.31
C GLY A 29 -2.04 -11.67 0.13
N VAL A 30 -3.27 -11.79 0.64
CA VAL A 30 -3.56 -12.35 1.98
C VAL A 30 -3.07 -13.79 2.10
N VAL A 31 -3.36 -14.63 1.10
CA VAL A 31 -2.94 -16.04 1.11
C VAL A 31 -1.42 -16.15 1.03
N ALA A 32 -0.78 -15.45 0.10
CA ALA A 32 0.67 -15.50 -0.07
C ALA A 32 1.40 -14.94 1.16
N PHE A 33 0.90 -13.84 1.74
CA PHE A 33 1.39 -13.29 3.01
C PHE A 33 1.36 -14.35 4.12
N GLY A 34 0.22 -15.01 4.31
CA GLY A 34 0.04 -16.05 5.31
C GLY A 34 0.96 -17.25 5.11
N ILE A 35 1.14 -17.71 3.86
CA ILE A 35 2.05 -18.80 3.51
C ILE A 35 3.49 -18.44 3.87
N VAL A 36 3.97 -17.26 3.46
CA VAL A 36 5.36 -16.83 3.73
C VAL A 36 5.61 -16.75 5.24
N HIS A 37 4.67 -16.21 6.01
CA HIS A 37 4.79 -16.12 7.48
C HIS A 37 4.73 -17.49 8.17
N ALA A 38 3.81 -18.36 7.75
CA ALA A 38 3.72 -19.71 8.30
C ALA A 38 4.96 -20.57 7.96
N SER A 39 5.59 -20.31 6.82
CA SER A 39 6.82 -21.00 6.41
C SER A 39 7.98 -20.66 7.34
N GLY A 40 8.15 -19.38 7.71
CA GLY A 40 9.26 -18.98 8.59
C GLY A 40 9.23 -19.64 9.95
N THR A 41 8.05 -19.70 10.55
CA THR A 41 7.86 -20.39 11.83
C THR A 41 7.98 -21.90 11.72
N ARG A 42 7.48 -22.54 10.67
CA ARG A 42 7.56 -24.01 10.54
C ARG A 42 9.00 -24.50 10.35
N PHE A 43 9.82 -23.74 9.64
CA PHE A 43 11.18 -24.13 9.26
C PHE A 43 12.28 -23.51 10.12
N HIS A 44 11.94 -22.75 11.18
CA HIS A 44 12.91 -22.05 12.05
C HIS A 44 13.91 -21.21 11.26
N LEU A 45 13.42 -20.62 10.16
CA LEU A 45 14.21 -19.75 9.30
C LEU A 45 14.27 -18.36 9.92
N ASP A 46 15.14 -17.48 9.39
CA ASP A 46 15.23 -16.08 9.80
C ASP A 46 13.84 -15.43 9.82
N GLU A 47 13.33 -15.35 11.04
CA GLU A 47 11.91 -15.25 11.34
C GLU A 47 11.45 -13.79 11.18
N ASP A 48 12.38 -12.85 11.28
CA ASP A 48 12.18 -11.43 11.03
C ASP A 48 12.40 -11.10 9.53
N GLY A 49 13.33 -11.79 8.87
CA GLY A 49 13.50 -11.74 7.41
C GLY A 49 12.25 -12.19 6.66
N LEU A 50 11.67 -13.33 7.04
CA LEU A 50 10.44 -13.87 6.43
C LEU A 50 9.19 -13.04 6.75
N PHE A 51 9.16 -12.36 7.90
CA PHE A 51 8.16 -11.33 8.16
C PHE A 51 8.26 -10.24 7.09
N GLY A 52 9.45 -9.66 6.91
CA GLY A 52 9.73 -8.65 5.89
C GLY A 52 9.35 -9.09 4.46
N TYR A 53 9.72 -10.30 4.05
CA TYR A 53 9.34 -10.85 2.74
C TYR A 53 7.81 -10.98 2.60
N GLY A 54 7.12 -11.41 3.65
CA GLY A 54 5.66 -11.48 3.63
C GLY A 54 5.03 -10.10 3.46
N ILE A 55 5.55 -9.05 4.13
CA ILE A 55 5.11 -7.65 3.91
C ILE A 55 5.17 -7.31 2.42
N LEU A 56 6.33 -7.54 1.81
CA LEU A 56 6.56 -7.19 0.40
C LEU A 56 5.64 -7.96 -0.54
N VAL A 57 5.45 -9.26 -0.30
CA VAL A 57 4.53 -10.10 -1.08
C VAL A 57 3.07 -9.65 -0.94
N GLY A 58 2.64 -9.34 0.29
CA GLY A 58 1.30 -8.83 0.56
C GLY A 58 1.03 -7.49 -0.15
N LEU A 59 2.00 -6.58 -0.10
CA LEU A 59 1.94 -5.29 -0.82
C LEU A 59 1.99 -5.47 -2.34
N ALA A 60 2.82 -6.38 -2.85
CA ALA A 60 2.97 -6.62 -4.28
C ALA A 60 1.67 -7.11 -4.93
N LEU A 61 0.96 -7.99 -4.24
CA LEU A 61 -0.21 -8.68 -4.78
C LEU A 61 -1.53 -7.97 -4.41
N GLY A 62 -1.61 -7.41 -3.20
CA GLY A 62 -2.81 -6.76 -2.68
C GLY A 62 -2.83 -5.23 -2.82
N GLY A 63 -1.66 -4.60 -3.03
CA GLY A 63 -1.53 -3.14 -3.09
C GLY A 63 -1.94 -2.56 -4.44
N GLY A 64 -2.87 -1.60 -4.42
CA GLY A 64 -3.30 -0.87 -5.61
C GLY A 64 -4.48 0.07 -5.34
N VAL A 65 -4.62 1.10 -6.17
CA VAL A 65 -5.73 2.06 -6.14
C VAL A 65 -6.84 1.69 -7.15
N ARG A 66 -6.48 0.84 -8.12
CA ARG A 66 -7.30 0.27 -9.20
C ARG A 66 -7.86 1.30 -10.15
N LEU A 67 -7.01 2.25 -10.52
CA LEU A 67 -7.30 3.23 -11.55
C LEU A 67 -7.49 2.55 -12.91
N GLY A 68 -6.72 1.49 -13.20
CA GLY A 68 -6.88 0.71 -14.43
C GLY A 68 -8.24 0.01 -14.53
N GLU A 69 -8.73 -0.59 -13.43
CA GLU A 69 -10.07 -1.21 -13.41
C GLU A 69 -11.18 -0.18 -13.64
N ASP A 70 -11.05 1.01 -13.07
CA ASP A 70 -12.05 2.07 -13.24
C ASP A 70 -12.14 2.54 -14.69
N ARG A 71 -11.00 2.62 -15.40
CA ARG A 71 -10.98 2.90 -16.84
C ARG A 71 -11.80 1.88 -17.61
N ARG A 72 -11.63 0.59 -17.31
CA ARG A 72 -12.38 -0.51 -17.95
C ARG A 72 -13.87 -0.45 -17.66
N LEU A 73 -14.24 -0.05 -16.44
CA LEU A 73 -15.64 0.13 -16.01
C LEU A 73 -16.26 1.45 -16.48
N ARG A 74 -15.51 2.29 -17.21
CA ARG A 74 -15.96 3.62 -17.65
C ARG A 74 -16.44 4.55 -16.51
N LEU A 75 -16.04 4.28 -15.27
CA LEU A 75 -16.17 5.21 -14.14
C LEU A 75 -15.65 6.62 -14.44
N PRO A 76 -14.59 6.79 -15.25
CA PRO A 76 -14.16 8.09 -15.76
C PRO A 76 -15.22 8.92 -16.46
N LEU A 77 -16.19 8.30 -17.12
CA LEU A 77 -17.30 9.02 -17.75
C LEU A 77 -18.19 9.68 -16.69
N LEU A 78 -18.34 9.06 -15.51
CA LEU A 78 -19.08 9.67 -14.39
C LEU A 78 -18.35 10.90 -13.81
N LEU A 79 -17.02 10.93 -13.89
CA LEU A 79 -16.21 12.12 -13.57
C LEU A 79 -16.38 13.20 -14.64
N GLY A 80 -16.33 12.81 -15.92
CA GLY A 80 -16.51 13.72 -17.06
C GLY A 80 -17.90 14.35 -17.14
N MET A 81 -18.95 13.61 -16.75
CA MET A 81 -20.33 14.10 -16.66
C MET A 81 -20.61 14.92 -15.38
N ASN A 82 -19.58 15.25 -14.58
CA ASN A 82 -19.68 15.95 -13.30
C ASN A 82 -20.58 15.28 -12.25
N VAL A 83 -20.90 14.00 -12.43
CA VAL A 83 -21.68 13.21 -11.45
C VAL A 83 -20.84 12.93 -10.21
N LEU A 84 -19.52 12.79 -10.39
CA LEU A 84 -18.55 12.61 -9.32
C LEU A 84 -17.48 13.71 -9.37
N ASN A 85 -17.17 14.32 -8.23
CA ASN A 85 -16.11 15.33 -8.11
C ASN A 85 -14.72 14.65 -8.03
N PRO A 86 -13.70 15.11 -8.79
CA PRO A 86 -12.35 14.50 -8.79
C PRO A 86 -11.68 14.42 -7.41
N ALA A 87 -11.87 15.42 -6.54
CA ALA A 87 -11.34 15.40 -5.19
C ALA A 87 -12.01 14.31 -4.34
N ARG A 88 -13.32 14.09 -4.50
CA ARG A 88 -14.04 13.03 -3.77
C ARG A 88 -13.61 11.64 -4.25
N TYR A 89 -13.38 11.51 -5.56
CA TYR A 89 -12.83 10.30 -6.15
C TYR A 89 -11.45 9.99 -5.56
N ALA A 90 -10.53 10.96 -5.56
CA ALA A 90 -9.20 10.79 -5.01
C ALA A 90 -9.22 10.44 -3.52
N VAL A 91 -10.05 11.12 -2.72
CA VAL A 91 -10.22 10.79 -1.29
C VAL A 91 -10.73 9.37 -1.10
N GLY A 92 -11.75 8.94 -1.85
CA GLY A 92 -12.28 7.58 -1.73
C GLY A 92 -11.26 6.50 -2.10
N LYS A 93 -10.47 6.76 -3.13
CA LYS A 93 -9.39 5.89 -3.61
C LYS A 93 -8.26 5.75 -2.59
N VAL A 94 -7.76 6.86 -2.06
CA VAL A 94 -6.73 6.84 -1.02
C VAL A 94 -7.27 6.23 0.28
N ALA A 95 -8.50 6.56 0.69
CA ALA A 95 -9.12 5.96 1.86
C ALA A 95 -9.27 4.43 1.73
N SER A 96 -9.66 3.96 0.55
CA SER A 96 -9.72 2.53 0.22
C SER A 96 -8.33 1.87 0.28
N GLN A 97 -7.31 2.52 -0.28
CA GLN A 97 -5.92 2.05 -0.20
C GLN A 97 -5.46 1.96 1.26
N CYS A 98 -5.70 3.00 2.08
CA CYS A 98 -5.41 2.98 3.51
C CYS A 98 -6.11 1.82 4.22
N LEU A 99 -7.39 1.56 3.91
CA LEU A 99 -8.15 0.48 4.54
C LEU A 99 -7.60 -0.90 4.19
N VAL A 100 -7.23 -1.12 2.93
CA VAL A 100 -6.53 -2.33 2.47
C VAL A 100 -5.22 -2.53 3.24
N MET A 101 -4.42 -1.47 3.37
CA MET A 101 -3.15 -1.55 4.10
C MET A 101 -3.38 -1.83 5.59
N MET A 102 -4.34 -1.17 6.22
CA MET A 102 -4.71 -1.43 7.62
C MET A 102 -5.20 -2.86 7.82
N ALA A 103 -5.92 -3.44 6.86
CA ALA A 103 -6.34 -4.83 6.91
C ALA A 103 -5.14 -5.79 6.80
N LEU A 104 -4.12 -5.49 5.98
CA LEU A 104 -2.87 -6.28 5.94
C LEU A 104 -2.07 -6.13 7.23
N VAL A 105 -2.00 -4.92 7.79
CA VAL A 105 -1.36 -4.68 9.10
C VAL A 105 -2.05 -5.49 10.18
N ALA A 106 -3.38 -5.45 10.25
CA ALA A 106 -4.15 -6.23 11.22
C ALA A 106 -3.95 -7.74 11.02
N LEU A 107 -3.93 -8.21 9.77
CA LEU A 107 -3.61 -9.59 9.45
C LEU A 107 -2.19 -9.96 9.90
N ALA A 108 -1.20 -9.09 9.67
CA ALA A 108 0.18 -9.32 10.06
C ALA A 108 0.34 -9.41 11.57
N VAL A 109 -0.32 -8.52 12.32
CA VAL A 109 -0.37 -8.59 13.79
C VAL A 109 -1.06 -9.87 14.24
N LEU A 110 -2.19 -10.23 13.65
CA LEU A 110 -2.94 -11.43 14.02
C LEU A 110 -2.13 -12.71 13.75
N VAL A 111 -1.52 -12.83 12.58
CA VAL A 111 -0.63 -13.94 12.23
C VAL A 111 0.56 -13.99 13.18
N SER A 112 1.17 -12.85 13.50
CA SER A 112 2.27 -12.77 14.46
C SER A 112 1.85 -13.20 15.87
N LEU A 113 0.66 -12.81 16.34
CA LEU A 113 0.14 -13.22 17.64
C LEU A 113 -0.21 -14.71 17.71
N VAL A 114 -0.77 -15.28 16.63
CA VAL A 114 -1.07 -16.72 16.55
C VAL A 114 0.22 -17.55 16.56
N LEU A 115 1.23 -17.08 15.84
CA LEU A 115 2.51 -17.80 15.72
C LEU A 115 3.46 -17.55 16.90
N ARG A 116 3.37 -16.38 17.54
CA ARG A 116 4.22 -15.95 18.68
C ARG A 116 3.36 -15.32 19.79
N PRO A 117 2.52 -16.11 20.50
CA PRO A 117 1.59 -15.57 21.49
C PRO A 117 2.28 -14.94 22.71
N VAL A 118 3.57 -15.23 22.94
CA VAL A 118 4.33 -14.81 24.12
C VAL A 118 4.92 -13.39 23.96
N ASP A 119 4.91 -12.80 22.75
CA ASP A 119 5.52 -11.48 22.50
C ASP A 119 4.60 -10.54 21.70
N PRO A 120 3.59 -9.94 22.36
CA PRO A 120 2.69 -8.99 21.71
C PRO A 120 3.39 -7.69 21.31
N GLY A 121 4.49 -7.34 21.97
CA GLY A 121 5.27 -6.13 21.66
C GLY A 121 5.94 -6.23 20.28
N LEU A 122 6.49 -7.40 19.96
CA LEU A 122 7.07 -7.67 18.64
C LEU A 122 6.01 -7.71 17.53
N ALA A 123 4.84 -8.30 17.79
CA ALA A 123 3.72 -8.28 16.85
C ALA A 123 3.26 -6.85 16.52
N ALA A 124 3.16 -5.98 17.54
CA ALA A 124 2.83 -4.57 17.35
C ALA A 124 3.92 -3.84 16.56
N TRP A 125 5.20 -4.06 16.89
CA TRP A 125 6.33 -3.47 16.18
C TRP A 125 6.33 -3.83 14.68
N HIS A 126 6.09 -5.10 14.38
CA HIS A 126 5.94 -5.63 13.03
C HIS A 126 4.77 -5.00 12.26
N GLY A 127 3.62 -4.82 12.90
CA GLY A 127 2.49 -4.09 12.33
C GLY A 127 2.82 -2.63 12.02
N LEU A 128 3.53 -1.96 12.92
CA LEU A 128 3.97 -0.57 12.72
C LEU A 128 4.98 -0.44 11.57
N LEU A 129 5.96 -1.35 11.50
CA LEU A 129 6.92 -1.41 10.40
C LEU A 129 6.21 -1.60 9.05
N PHE A 130 5.25 -2.54 8.98
CA PHE A 130 4.41 -2.74 7.79
C PHE A 130 3.72 -1.43 7.39
N ALA A 131 3.03 -0.76 8.32
CA ALA A 131 2.31 0.47 8.03
C ALA A 131 3.24 1.58 7.50
N GLY A 132 4.44 1.69 8.07
CA GLY A 132 5.49 2.59 7.62
C GLY A 132 5.92 2.31 6.18
N VAL A 133 6.32 1.07 5.89
CA VAL A 133 6.75 0.62 4.54
C VAL A 133 5.62 0.77 3.52
N ALA A 134 4.39 0.41 3.88
CA ALA A 134 3.23 0.53 3.01
C ALA A 134 2.98 1.97 2.57
N GLY A 135 3.07 2.93 3.49
CA GLY A 135 2.92 4.36 3.14
C GLY A 135 4.10 4.92 2.35
N LEU A 136 5.32 4.43 2.60
CA LEU A 136 6.50 4.77 1.80
C LEU A 136 6.33 4.30 0.33
N LEU A 137 5.74 3.12 0.12
CA LEU A 137 5.52 2.56 -1.22
C LEU A 137 4.22 3.03 -1.88
N ALA A 138 3.26 3.54 -1.12
CA ALA A 138 1.97 4.03 -1.61
C ALA A 138 2.06 4.90 -2.88
N PRO A 139 2.95 5.92 -2.99
CA PRO A 139 3.00 6.76 -4.18
C PRO A 139 3.49 5.99 -5.41
N ALA A 140 4.48 5.11 -5.26
CA ALA A 140 4.98 4.29 -6.37
C ALA A 140 3.91 3.31 -6.87
N ILE A 141 3.15 2.71 -5.95
CA ILE A 141 2.02 1.83 -6.28
C ILE A 141 0.94 2.60 -7.05
N SER A 142 0.55 3.78 -6.56
CA SER A 142 -0.45 4.63 -7.22
C SER A 142 0.01 5.10 -8.59
N LEU A 143 1.31 5.40 -8.75
CA LEU A 143 1.89 5.81 -10.01
C LEU A 143 1.91 4.65 -11.02
N ALA A 144 2.34 3.45 -10.60
CA ALA A 144 2.33 2.26 -11.44
C ALA A 144 0.92 1.92 -11.94
N ASP A 145 -0.08 2.03 -11.07
CA ASP A 145 -1.49 1.84 -11.40
C ASP A 145 -2.01 2.91 -12.37
N ALA A 146 -1.64 4.17 -12.15
CA ALA A 146 -2.02 5.26 -13.03
C ALA A 146 -1.41 5.11 -14.44
N LEU A 147 -0.15 4.69 -14.55
CA LEU A 147 0.60 4.74 -15.81
C LEU A 147 0.51 3.45 -16.64
N LEU A 148 0.43 2.27 -16.00
CA LEU A 148 0.75 1.00 -16.68
C LEU A 148 -0.46 0.09 -16.92
N ASP A 149 -1.67 0.48 -16.53
CA ASP A 149 -2.92 -0.31 -16.63
C ASP A 149 -2.76 -1.79 -16.20
N THR A 150 -1.92 -2.02 -15.19
CA THR A 150 -1.59 -3.36 -14.70
C THR A 150 -2.61 -3.83 -13.66
N ARG A 151 -2.83 -5.14 -13.59
CA ARG A 151 -3.66 -5.77 -12.54
C ARG A 151 -2.93 -5.90 -11.21
N LEU A 152 -1.59 -5.74 -11.20
CA LEU A 152 -0.73 -5.92 -10.03
C LEU A 152 0.23 -4.71 -9.89
N PRO A 153 -0.29 -3.50 -9.62
CA PRO A 153 0.55 -2.30 -9.53
C PRO A 153 1.54 -2.36 -8.36
N GLY A 154 1.18 -3.02 -7.26
CA GLY A 154 2.10 -3.31 -6.16
C GLY A 154 3.37 -4.02 -6.61
N LEU A 155 3.22 -5.08 -7.41
CA LEU A 155 4.34 -5.87 -7.93
C LEU A 155 5.25 -5.03 -8.82
N VAL A 156 4.66 -4.22 -9.71
CA VAL A 156 5.45 -3.35 -10.60
C VAL A 156 6.22 -2.30 -9.82
N ALA A 157 5.59 -1.68 -8.81
CA ALA A 157 6.26 -0.72 -7.94
C ALA A 157 7.43 -1.38 -7.17
N LEU A 158 7.22 -2.60 -6.68
CA LEU A 158 8.27 -3.37 -5.99
C LEU A 158 9.43 -3.72 -6.92
N LEU A 159 9.15 -4.25 -8.12
CA LEU A 159 10.17 -4.57 -9.12
C LEU A 159 10.94 -3.33 -9.56
N GLY A 160 10.25 -2.20 -9.75
CA GLY A 160 10.87 -0.92 -10.06
C GLY A 160 11.79 -0.44 -8.93
N MET A 161 11.36 -0.57 -7.68
CA MET A 161 12.20 -0.24 -6.52
C MET A 161 13.42 -1.16 -6.42
N MET A 162 13.25 -2.48 -6.60
CA MET A 162 14.37 -3.43 -6.59
C MET A 162 15.35 -3.15 -7.72
N GLY A 163 14.85 -2.88 -8.94
CA GLY A 163 15.69 -2.47 -10.07
C GLY A 163 16.45 -1.17 -9.79
N GLY A 164 15.79 -0.17 -9.22
CA GLY A 164 16.43 1.08 -8.79
C GLY A 164 17.52 0.86 -7.73
N LEU A 165 17.26 -0.01 -6.75
CA LEU A 165 18.26 -0.36 -5.74
C LEU A 165 19.47 -1.06 -6.37
N VAL A 166 19.24 -2.03 -7.28
CA VAL A 166 20.32 -2.71 -8.00
C VAL A 166 21.17 -1.73 -8.80
N LEU A 167 20.54 -0.76 -9.46
CA LEU A 167 21.26 0.28 -10.20
C LEU A 167 22.10 1.17 -9.26
N LEU A 168 21.55 1.60 -8.13
CA LEU A 168 22.28 2.41 -7.13
C LEU A 168 23.49 1.66 -6.56
N VAL A 169 23.32 0.39 -6.24
CA VAL A 169 24.43 -0.46 -5.79
C VAL A 169 25.47 -0.63 -6.90
N GLY A 170 25.03 -0.79 -8.15
CA GLY A 170 25.90 -0.82 -9.33
C GLY A 170 26.71 0.47 -9.54
N THR A 171 26.23 1.62 -9.06
CA THR A 171 26.97 2.89 -9.06
C THR A 171 27.82 3.11 -7.80
N GLY A 172 27.98 2.10 -6.95
CA GLY A 172 28.81 2.16 -5.74
C GLY A 172 28.13 2.75 -4.50
N VAL A 173 26.80 2.94 -4.52
CA VAL A 173 26.07 3.36 -3.32
C VAL A 173 25.93 2.18 -2.37
N ASP A 174 26.38 2.37 -1.13
CA ASP A 174 26.23 1.37 -0.07
C ASP A 174 24.74 1.09 0.24
N PRO A 175 24.27 -0.17 0.19
CA PRO A 175 22.88 -0.53 0.51
C PRO A 175 22.41 -0.05 1.88
N ALA A 176 23.29 -0.07 2.89
CA ALA A 176 22.95 0.37 4.24
C ALA A 176 22.73 1.89 4.32
N SER A 177 23.28 2.65 3.38
CA SER A 177 23.03 4.07 3.24
C SER A 177 21.65 4.33 2.63
N VAL A 178 21.16 3.45 1.76
CA VAL A 178 19.79 3.53 1.21
C VAL A 178 18.76 3.15 2.28
N THR A 179 19.00 2.12 3.09
CA THR A 179 18.05 1.71 4.14
C THR A 179 17.93 2.76 5.26
N ARG A 180 19.04 3.32 5.76
CA ARG A 180 19.05 4.51 6.63
C ARG A 180 18.42 5.71 5.94
N ALA A 181 18.78 5.87 4.67
CA ALA A 181 18.16 6.68 3.64
C ALA A 181 16.63 6.72 3.70
N LEU A 182 15.98 5.60 4.03
CA LEU A 182 14.53 5.43 4.07
C LEU A 182 13.96 5.34 5.49
N GLY A 183 14.81 5.38 6.53
CA GLY A 183 14.42 5.16 7.93
C GLY A 183 14.05 3.69 8.22
N LEU A 184 14.62 2.75 7.47
CA LEU A 184 14.41 1.31 7.64
C LEU A 184 15.44 0.68 8.59
N ASP A 185 16.32 1.49 9.19
CA ASP A 185 17.28 1.13 10.24
C ASP A 185 16.63 1.06 11.63
N ALA A 186 15.40 0.53 11.69
CA ALA A 186 14.64 0.46 12.92
C ALA A 186 15.14 -0.68 13.82
N VAL A 187 15.28 -0.38 15.11
CA VAL A 187 15.66 -1.37 16.12
C VAL A 187 14.39 -2.11 16.57
N PRO A 188 14.39 -3.45 16.62
CA PRO A 188 13.25 -4.22 17.12
C PRO A 188 12.80 -3.74 18.50
N ARG A 189 11.49 -3.62 18.69
CA ARG A 189 10.85 -3.17 19.94
C ARG A 189 11.16 -1.73 20.39
N ALA A 190 11.83 -0.92 19.57
CA ALA A 190 12.06 0.50 19.83
C ALA A 190 11.18 1.37 18.90
N PRO A 191 9.92 1.67 19.26
CA PRO A 191 8.99 2.36 18.38
C PRO A 191 9.45 3.78 17.99
N THR A 192 10.27 4.42 18.82
CA THR A 192 10.90 5.72 18.53
C THR A 192 11.81 5.67 17.30
N THR A 193 12.42 4.51 17.01
CA THR A 193 13.26 4.32 15.81
C THR A 193 12.45 4.26 14.52
N LEU A 194 11.12 4.07 14.60
CA LEU A 194 10.22 4.11 13.44
C LEU A 194 9.74 5.52 13.10
N LEU A 195 10.01 6.52 13.96
CA LEU A 195 9.53 7.90 13.74
C LEU A 195 9.98 8.49 12.39
N PRO A 196 11.24 8.32 11.94
CA PRO A 196 11.66 8.78 10.62
C PRO A 196 10.87 8.11 9.49
N LEU A 197 10.62 6.79 9.59
CA LEU A 197 9.82 6.04 8.63
C LEU A 197 8.38 6.56 8.58
N PHE A 198 7.76 6.83 9.73
CA PHE A 198 6.41 7.38 9.78
C PHE A 198 6.32 8.79 9.20
N GLY A 199 7.29 9.66 9.48
CA GLY A 199 7.36 10.99 8.85
C GLY A 199 7.36 10.90 7.32
N ARG A 200 8.15 9.97 6.77
CA ARG A 200 8.22 9.72 5.32
C ARG A 200 6.97 9.05 4.78
N SER A 201 6.37 8.14 5.54
CA SER A 201 5.12 7.46 5.22
C SER A 201 3.97 8.45 5.05
N VAL A 202 3.88 9.47 5.92
CA VAL A 202 2.90 10.56 5.77
C VAL A 202 3.09 11.33 4.46
N VAL A 203 4.34 11.65 4.10
CA VAL A 203 4.65 12.28 2.81
C VAL A 203 4.26 11.35 1.66
N GLY A 204 4.56 10.06 1.76
CA GLY A 204 4.17 9.05 0.76
C GLY A 204 2.66 8.98 0.54
N TRP A 205 1.86 9.01 1.61
CA TRP A 205 0.40 9.07 1.52
C TRP A 205 -0.09 10.37 0.87
N ALA A 206 0.48 11.51 1.22
CA ALA A 206 0.16 12.79 0.59
C ALA A 206 0.50 12.78 -0.91
N SER A 207 1.66 12.25 -1.28
CA SER A 207 2.07 12.07 -2.68
C SER A 207 1.16 11.11 -3.44
N SER A 208 0.73 10.00 -2.82
CA SER A 208 -0.25 9.07 -3.41
C SER A 208 -1.57 9.80 -3.73
N PHE A 209 -2.06 10.63 -2.81
CA PHE A 209 -3.25 11.45 -3.05
C PHE A 209 -3.08 12.38 -4.26
N LEU A 210 -1.93 13.04 -4.39
CA LEU A 210 -1.64 13.92 -5.53
C LEU A 210 -1.58 13.14 -6.86
N VAL A 211 -0.99 11.94 -6.88
CA VAL A 211 -0.96 11.08 -8.06
C VAL A 211 -2.39 10.70 -8.49
N VAL A 212 -3.22 10.26 -7.54
CA VAL A 212 -4.61 9.86 -7.82
C VAL A 212 -5.45 11.06 -8.26
N LEU A 213 -5.27 12.22 -7.61
CA LEU A 213 -5.95 13.45 -7.99
C LEU A 213 -5.55 13.91 -9.40
N GLY A 214 -4.26 13.88 -9.71
CA GLY A 214 -3.74 14.19 -11.05
C GLY A 214 -4.31 13.25 -12.11
N ALA A 215 -4.33 11.94 -11.85
CA ALA A 215 -4.95 10.96 -12.73
C ALA A 215 -6.45 11.24 -12.94
N ALA A 216 -7.16 11.68 -11.89
CA ALA A 216 -8.56 12.04 -11.97
C ALA A 216 -8.83 13.32 -12.79
N TRP A 217 -7.89 14.26 -12.79
CA TRP A 217 -8.02 15.53 -13.50
C TRP A 217 -7.58 15.47 -14.97
N TYR A 218 -6.50 14.76 -15.25
CA TYR A 218 -5.84 14.75 -16.57
C TYR A 218 -5.98 13.43 -17.31
N GLY A 219 -6.21 12.33 -16.60
CA GLY A 219 -6.23 10.97 -17.19
C GLY A 219 -7.56 10.55 -17.79
N PHE A 220 -8.60 11.40 -17.73
CA PHE A 220 -9.96 11.04 -18.12
C PHE A 220 -10.51 12.00 -19.18
N PRO A 221 -10.96 11.50 -20.35
CA PRO A 221 -11.52 12.35 -21.39
C PRO A 221 -12.77 13.05 -20.88
N ARG A 222 -12.80 14.38 -21.01
CA ARG A 222 -14.01 15.17 -20.75
C ARG A 222 -14.97 14.98 -21.92
N PRO A 223 -16.28 14.78 -21.69
CA PRO A 223 -17.24 14.79 -22.76
C PRO A 223 -17.15 16.15 -23.47
N GLY A 224 -16.87 16.10 -24.78
CA GLY A 224 -16.98 17.23 -25.68
C GLY A 224 -18.42 17.45 -26.12
#